data_AF-A0A6I3FD76-F1
#
_entry.id   AF-A0A6I3FD76-F1
#
_cell.length_a   1.000
_cell.length_b   1.000
_cell.length_c   1.000
_cell.angle_alpha   90.00
_cell.angle_beta   90.00
_cell.angle_gamma   90.00
#
_symmetry.space_group_name_H-M   'P 1'
#
loop_
_entity.id
_entity.type
_entity.pdbx_description
1 polymer ?
#
loop_
_entity_poly.entity_id
_entity_poly.type
_entity_poly.pdbx_seq_one_letter_code
_entity_poly.pdbx_strand_id
1 'polypeptide(L)'
;MATGFGAIAVIGPILVLLVRQFGSLGDRSIPCCDYAALELGTRAFLRGEQWVGLYSREGWRHPGPAPFLWDSLFRILPGGGFAEHQIAAVTLALIAMGVLLLVLRLRVGTVAWLAGCLVLSTWLFQFDVGYFREPWNPIVAMSWVLLAATAFIALASGGSLRWMIALVAGGSMAAQTHVGAGPIVVVALGCAAVLVWKRRTERTFRSSVLSSAGAAVVLWALPIYDLVFGEHNLWYIFAGPGGDVPAKDFGLGGLMAGLVHILSLAPGTQGLHFGPASPFLPNEPVTIVQAAIAAIGLGLGILAIRS
;
A
#
# COMPACT_ATOMS: atom_id res chain seq x y z
N MET A 1 -27.65 4.71 16.76
CA MET A 1 -28.06 3.72 15.73
C MET A 1 -27.47 4.01 14.35
N ALA A 2 -27.57 5.24 13.82
CA ALA A 2 -26.97 5.60 12.51
C ALA A 2 -25.45 5.32 12.37
N THR A 3 -24.72 5.33 13.50
CA THR A 3 -23.27 5.08 13.54
C THR A 3 -22.87 3.61 13.32
N GLY A 4 -23.78 2.64 13.41
CA GLY A 4 -23.46 1.24 13.13
C GLY A 4 -23.51 0.92 11.64
N PHE A 5 -24.52 1.45 10.95
CA PHE A 5 -24.82 1.15 9.56
C PHE A 5 -23.69 1.54 8.59
N GLY A 6 -23.03 2.68 8.81
CA GLY A 6 -21.92 3.13 7.96
C GLY A 6 -20.73 2.16 7.97
N ALA A 7 -20.31 1.69 9.14
CA ALA A 7 -19.22 0.71 9.24
C ALA A 7 -19.62 -0.64 8.63
N ILE A 8 -20.88 -1.07 8.85
CA ILE A 8 -21.39 -2.33 8.27
C ILE A 8 -21.41 -2.26 6.74
N ALA A 9 -21.80 -1.12 6.14
CA ALA A 9 -21.83 -0.95 4.69
C ALA A 9 -20.44 -1.07 4.04
N VAL A 10 -19.38 -0.66 4.74
CA VAL A 10 -17.99 -0.76 4.26
C VAL A 10 -17.39 -2.13 4.57
N ILE A 11 -17.47 -2.56 5.83
CA ILE A 11 -16.75 -3.73 6.34
C ILE A 11 -17.48 -5.03 6.01
N GLY A 12 -18.81 -5.01 5.99
CA GLY A 12 -19.66 -6.18 5.76
C GLY A 12 -19.33 -6.90 4.45
N PRO A 13 -19.30 -6.22 3.29
CA PRO A 13 -18.97 -6.85 2.01
C PRO A 13 -17.56 -7.47 1.98
N ILE A 14 -16.56 -6.79 2.54
CA ILE A 14 -15.19 -7.29 2.63
C ILE A 14 -15.10 -8.51 3.57
N LEU A 15 -15.83 -8.50 4.68
CA LEU A 15 -15.89 -9.64 5.59
C LEU A 15 -16.55 -10.85 4.93
N VAL A 16 -17.64 -10.64 4.17
CA VAL A 16 -18.27 -11.69 3.37
C VAL A 16 -17.28 -12.24 2.33
N LEU A 17 -16.54 -11.37 1.65
CA LEU A 17 -15.51 -11.80 0.71
C LEU A 17 -14.43 -12.64 1.40
N LEU A 18 -13.97 -12.23 2.58
CA LEU A 18 -12.98 -12.97 3.37
C LEU A 18 -13.47 -14.39 3.69
N VAL A 19 -14.71 -14.51 4.20
CA VAL A 19 -15.33 -15.80 4.49
C VAL A 19 -15.43 -16.66 3.23
N ARG A 20 -15.77 -16.06 2.08
CA ARG A 20 -15.77 -16.78 0.80
C ARG A 20 -14.39 -17.28 0.39
N GLN A 21 -13.31 -16.54 0.66
CA GLN A 21 -11.94 -16.99 0.37
C GLN A 21 -11.49 -18.14 1.28
N PHE A 22 -11.96 -18.21 2.52
CA PHE A 22 -11.72 -19.41 3.32
C PHE A 22 -12.34 -20.66 2.70
N GLY A 23 -13.47 -20.52 2.01
CA GLY A 23 -14.09 -21.60 1.23
C GLY A 23 -13.30 -22.03 0.00
N SER A 24 -12.37 -21.22 -0.51
CA SER A 24 -11.50 -21.55 -1.65
C SER A 24 -10.14 -22.13 -1.25
N LEU A 25 -9.85 -22.33 0.05
CA LEU A 25 -8.58 -22.90 0.50
C LEU A 25 -8.25 -24.27 -0.09
N GLY A 26 -9.27 -25.05 -0.46
CA GLY A 26 -9.09 -26.35 -1.11
C GLY A 26 -8.77 -26.24 -2.61
N ASP A 27 -8.85 -25.06 -3.21
CA ASP A 27 -8.58 -24.87 -4.63
C ASP A 27 -7.09 -25.09 -4.94
N ARG A 28 -6.84 -25.98 -5.89
CA ARG A 28 -5.51 -26.36 -6.39
C ARG A 28 -5.24 -25.85 -7.79
N SER A 29 -6.05 -24.90 -8.26
CA SER A 29 -5.80 -24.21 -9.51
C SER A 29 -4.38 -23.64 -9.53
N ILE A 30 -3.67 -23.92 -10.63
CA ILE A 30 -2.31 -23.44 -10.81
C ILE A 30 -2.43 -21.99 -11.27
N PRO A 31 -1.93 -21.01 -10.49
CA PRO A 31 -1.95 -19.62 -10.92
C PRO A 31 -1.10 -19.46 -12.18
N CYS A 32 -1.49 -18.56 -13.09
CA CYS A 32 -0.72 -18.20 -14.29
C CYS A 32 -0.17 -16.77 -14.21
N CYS A 33 0.80 -16.47 -15.08
CA CYS A 33 1.34 -15.11 -15.25
C CYS A 33 1.84 -14.50 -13.92
N ASP A 34 1.42 -13.27 -13.59
CA ASP A 34 1.87 -12.54 -12.40
C ASP A 34 1.53 -13.27 -11.09
N TYR A 35 0.44 -14.05 -11.07
CA TYR A 35 0.06 -14.87 -9.92
C TYR A 35 1.03 -16.02 -9.69
N ALA A 36 1.52 -16.64 -10.77
CA ALA A 36 2.54 -17.67 -10.68
C ALA A 36 3.86 -17.07 -10.16
N ALA A 37 4.22 -15.88 -10.62
CA ALA A 37 5.38 -15.16 -10.13
C ALA A 37 5.26 -14.83 -8.63
N LEU A 38 4.06 -14.45 -8.16
CA LEU A 38 3.81 -14.17 -6.74
C LEU A 38 3.93 -15.44 -5.89
N GLU A 39 3.32 -16.55 -6.32
CA GLU A 39 3.40 -17.84 -5.63
C GLU A 39 4.85 -18.35 -5.56
N LEU A 40 5.57 -18.35 -6.69
CA LEU A 40 6.97 -18.79 -6.75
C LEU A 40 7.89 -17.88 -5.93
N GLY A 41 7.70 -16.55 -6.03
CA GLY A 41 8.46 -15.56 -5.27
C GLY A 41 8.26 -15.70 -3.77
N THR A 42 7.03 -15.95 -3.32
CA THR A 42 6.73 -16.18 -1.90
C THR A 42 7.37 -17.46 -1.38
N ARG A 43 7.34 -18.53 -2.17
CA ARG A 43 8.04 -19.79 -1.83
C ARG A 43 9.55 -19.60 -1.79
N ALA A 44 10.13 -18.85 -2.72
CA ALA A 44 11.55 -18.53 -2.74
C ALA A 44 11.95 -17.65 -1.54
N PHE A 45 11.11 -16.67 -1.17
CA PHE A 45 11.31 -15.84 0.01
C PHE A 45 11.35 -16.68 1.29
N LEU A 46 10.42 -17.63 1.44
CA LEU A 46 10.39 -18.57 2.57
C LEU A 46 11.61 -19.48 2.65
N ARG A 47 12.29 -19.75 1.52
CA ARG A 47 13.56 -20.49 1.47
C ARG A 47 14.79 -19.61 1.62
N GLY A 48 14.63 -18.29 1.75
CA GLY A 48 15.73 -17.33 1.79
C GLY A 48 16.40 -17.05 0.44
N GLU A 49 15.76 -17.45 -0.66
CA GLU A 49 16.28 -17.32 -2.03
C GLU A 49 15.87 -15.99 -2.71
N GLN A 50 14.91 -15.26 -2.12
CA GLN A 50 14.36 -14.02 -2.68
C GLN A 50 14.47 -12.90 -1.64
N TRP A 51 15.20 -11.83 -1.95
CA TRP A 51 15.47 -10.74 -1.00
C TRP A 51 14.75 -9.42 -1.32
N VAL A 52 14.39 -9.24 -2.59
CA VAL A 52 13.62 -8.09 -3.09
C VAL A 52 12.20 -8.54 -3.47
N GLY A 53 11.36 -7.62 -3.94
CA GLY A 53 9.96 -7.87 -4.26
C GLY A 53 9.72 -8.62 -5.58
N LEU A 54 8.46 -8.59 -6.02
CA LEU A 54 7.98 -9.26 -7.23
C LEU A 54 8.71 -8.77 -8.48
N TYR A 55 8.94 -9.66 -9.44
CA TYR A 55 9.40 -9.27 -10.77
C TYR A 55 8.32 -8.46 -11.50
N SER A 56 8.76 -7.40 -12.17
CA SER A 56 7.97 -6.59 -13.08
C SER A 56 8.42 -6.88 -14.51
N ARG A 57 7.48 -6.97 -15.44
CA ARG A 57 7.79 -7.14 -16.87
C ARG A 57 8.64 -6.01 -17.46
N GLU A 58 8.77 -4.90 -16.74
CA GLU A 58 9.61 -3.76 -17.10
C GLU A 58 11.12 -4.04 -16.92
N GLY A 59 11.49 -5.27 -16.55
CA GLY A 59 12.87 -5.73 -16.45
C GLY A 59 13.51 -5.50 -15.07
N TRP A 60 12.72 -5.17 -14.06
CA TRP A 60 13.17 -4.92 -12.69
C TRP A 60 12.29 -5.64 -11.67
N ARG A 61 12.71 -5.71 -10.41
CA ARG A 61 11.94 -6.25 -9.28
C ARG A 61 11.49 -5.15 -8.33
N HIS A 62 10.36 -5.31 -7.67
CA HIS A 62 9.92 -4.35 -6.68
C HIS A 62 10.95 -4.20 -5.53
N PRO A 63 11.05 -3.03 -4.87
CA PRO A 63 12.17 -2.70 -4.00
C PRO A 63 12.47 -3.71 -2.90
N GLY A 64 11.45 -4.31 -2.30
CA GLY A 64 11.64 -5.13 -1.12
C GLY A 64 10.60 -6.23 -0.94
N PRO A 65 10.84 -7.14 0.00
CA PRO A 65 10.09 -8.38 0.14
C PRO A 65 8.78 -8.18 0.91
N ALA A 66 8.37 -6.95 1.22
CA ALA A 66 7.13 -6.61 1.92
C ALA A 66 5.89 -7.45 1.52
N PRO A 67 5.53 -7.59 0.23
CA PRO A 67 4.39 -8.42 -0.15
C PRO A 67 4.60 -9.89 0.24
N PHE A 68 5.81 -10.44 0.05
CA PHE A 68 6.12 -11.81 0.43
C PHE A 68 6.12 -12.01 1.94
N LEU A 69 6.60 -11.03 2.71
CA LEU A 69 6.55 -11.06 4.16
C LEU A 69 5.09 -11.13 4.64
N TRP A 70 4.22 -10.28 4.11
CA TRP A 70 2.80 -10.29 4.46
C TRP A 70 2.14 -11.61 4.08
N ASP A 71 2.31 -12.06 2.84
CA ASP A 71 1.69 -13.29 2.33
C ASP A 71 2.22 -14.54 3.05
N SER A 72 3.48 -14.53 3.49
CA SER A 72 4.06 -15.63 4.25
C SER A 72 3.32 -15.91 5.56
N LEU A 73 2.70 -14.89 6.17
CA LEU A 73 1.91 -15.06 7.40
C LEU A 73 0.67 -15.92 7.18
N PHE A 74 0.17 -16.00 5.94
CA PHE A 74 -1.03 -16.76 5.58
C PHE A 74 -0.70 -18.17 5.11
N ARG A 75 0.58 -18.52 4.98
CA ARG A 75 1.04 -19.90 4.71
C ARG A 75 0.87 -20.86 5.88
N ILE A 76 0.46 -20.35 7.04
CA ILE A 76 0.03 -21.17 8.18
C ILE A 76 -1.32 -21.86 7.92
N LEU A 77 -2.07 -21.40 6.93
CA LEU A 77 -3.35 -21.99 6.56
C LEU A 77 -3.13 -23.34 5.87
N PRO A 78 -4.09 -24.28 5.96
CA PRO A 78 -3.94 -25.62 5.40
C PRO A 78 -4.06 -25.68 3.87
N GLY A 79 -4.25 -24.53 3.21
CA GLY A 79 -4.50 -24.45 1.78
C GLY A 79 -3.29 -24.88 0.99
N GLY A 80 -2.11 -24.32 1.23
CA GLY A 80 -0.88 -24.59 0.48
C GLY A 80 -0.95 -24.17 -0.99
N GLY A 81 -1.78 -23.18 -1.32
CA GLY A 81 -2.08 -22.76 -2.69
C GLY A 81 -2.43 -21.27 -2.81
N PHE A 82 -2.84 -20.84 -3.99
CA PHE A 82 -2.99 -19.41 -4.32
C PHE A 82 -4.09 -18.69 -3.52
N ALA A 83 -5.09 -19.42 -3.02
CA ALA A 83 -6.15 -18.85 -2.17
C ALA A 83 -5.60 -18.12 -0.92
N GLU A 84 -4.42 -18.53 -0.41
CA GLU A 84 -3.78 -17.88 0.74
C GLU A 84 -3.38 -16.42 0.44
N HIS A 85 -2.91 -16.16 -0.78
CA HIS A 85 -2.62 -14.80 -1.26
C HIS A 85 -3.89 -13.94 -1.31
N GLN A 86 -4.99 -14.53 -1.76
CA GLN A 86 -6.28 -13.85 -1.82
C GLN A 86 -6.78 -13.51 -0.41
N ILE A 87 -6.67 -14.45 0.54
CA ILE A 87 -7.00 -14.21 1.96
C ILE A 87 -6.11 -13.10 2.55
N ALA A 88 -4.81 -13.11 2.23
CA ALA A 88 -3.87 -12.10 2.68
C ALA A 88 -4.27 -10.69 2.17
N ALA A 89 -4.62 -10.58 0.89
CA ALA A 89 -5.07 -9.33 0.28
C ALA A 89 -6.37 -8.80 0.91
N VAL A 90 -7.40 -9.66 1.03
CA VAL A 90 -8.68 -9.25 1.65
C VAL A 90 -8.49 -8.85 3.11
N THR A 91 -7.66 -9.60 3.85
CA THR A 91 -7.37 -9.32 5.26
C THR A 91 -6.68 -7.96 5.41
N LEU A 92 -5.72 -7.65 4.56
CA LEU A 92 -5.05 -6.35 4.59
C LEU A 92 -6.02 -5.20 4.30
N ALA A 93 -6.87 -5.35 3.28
CA ALA A 93 -7.90 -4.35 2.95
C ALA A 93 -8.87 -4.14 4.13
N LEU A 94 -9.32 -5.23 4.75
CA LEU A 94 -10.19 -5.21 5.92
C LEU A 94 -9.55 -4.44 7.10
N ILE A 95 -8.28 -4.75 7.40
CA ILE A 95 -7.50 -4.06 8.45
C ILE A 95 -7.36 -2.58 8.10
N ALA A 96 -6.97 -2.26 6.86
CA ALA A 96 -6.74 -0.89 6.42
C ALA A 96 -8.01 -0.03 6.54
N MET A 97 -9.15 -0.52 6.04
CA MET A 97 -10.44 0.17 6.14
C MET A 97 -10.92 0.27 7.59
N GLY A 98 -10.84 -0.82 8.36
CA GLY A 98 -11.27 -0.86 9.75
C GLY A 98 -10.48 0.11 10.63
N VAL A 99 -9.15 0.12 10.51
CA VAL A 99 -8.27 1.01 11.28
C VAL A 99 -8.49 2.47 10.87
N LEU A 100 -8.67 2.77 9.58
CA LEU A 100 -9.04 4.12 9.13
C LEU A 100 -10.32 4.60 9.80
N LEU A 101 -11.41 3.83 9.67
CA LEU A 101 -12.69 4.22 10.25
C LEU A 101 -12.61 4.38 11.77
N LEU A 102 -11.87 3.49 12.45
CA LEU A 102 -11.65 3.61 13.89
C LEU A 102 -10.91 4.90 14.26
N VAL A 103 -9.83 5.24 13.54
CA VAL A 103 -9.06 6.47 13.76
C VAL A 103 -9.91 7.71 13.47
N LEU A 104 -10.64 7.74 12.35
CA LEU A 104 -11.54 8.85 12.04
C LEU A 104 -12.58 9.04 13.16
N ARG A 105 -13.17 7.96 13.65
CA ARG A 105 -14.19 8.02 14.70
C ARG A 105 -13.64 8.52 16.03
N LEU A 106 -12.47 8.03 16.44
CA LEU A 106 -11.90 8.25 17.75
C LEU A 106 -11.04 9.52 17.85
N ARG A 107 -10.46 9.99 16.73
CA ARG A 107 -9.49 11.10 16.74
C ARG A 107 -9.96 12.34 16.01
N VAL A 108 -10.81 12.21 15.00
CA VAL A 108 -11.23 13.34 14.16
C VAL A 108 -12.69 13.71 14.45
N GLY A 109 -13.58 12.72 14.58
CA GLY A 109 -14.96 12.89 14.99
C GLY A 109 -15.96 12.22 14.06
N THR A 110 -17.25 12.31 14.43
CA THR A 110 -18.34 11.60 13.73
C THR A 110 -18.51 12.05 12.28
N VAL A 111 -18.32 13.34 11.97
CA VAL A 111 -18.47 13.86 10.60
C VAL A 111 -17.39 13.27 9.68
N ALA A 112 -16.14 13.28 10.11
CA ALA A 112 -15.04 12.68 9.36
C ALA A 112 -15.22 11.16 9.20
N TRP A 113 -15.73 10.48 10.23
CA TRP A 113 -16.08 9.07 10.16
C TRP A 113 -17.19 8.79 9.12
N LEU A 114 -18.27 9.57 9.11
CA LEU A 114 -19.35 9.45 8.11
C LEU A 114 -18.83 9.70 6.69
N ALA A 115 -17.97 10.72 6.52
CA ALA A 115 -17.32 10.99 5.24
C ALA A 115 -16.43 9.81 4.81
N GLY A 116 -15.63 9.26 5.71
CA GLY A 116 -14.82 8.07 5.45
C GLY A 116 -15.67 6.86 5.03
N CYS A 117 -16.78 6.60 5.74
CA CYS A 117 -17.74 5.56 5.36
C CYS A 117 -18.31 5.78 3.96
N LEU A 118 -18.68 7.02 3.62
CA LEU A 118 -19.21 7.36 2.30
C LEU A 118 -18.16 7.13 1.21
N VAL A 119 -16.95 7.66 1.38
CA VAL A 119 -15.85 7.51 0.40
C VAL A 119 -15.51 6.04 0.17
N LEU A 120 -15.34 5.26 1.25
CA LEU A 120 -15.03 3.85 1.14
C LEU A 120 -16.19 3.06 0.52
N SER A 121 -17.45 3.39 0.85
CA SER A 121 -18.61 2.74 0.23
C SER A 121 -18.70 3.04 -1.27
N THR A 122 -18.44 4.29 -1.69
CA THR A 122 -18.39 4.65 -3.11
C THR A 122 -17.25 3.91 -3.80
N TRP A 123 -16.09 3.79 -3.15
CA TRP A 123 -14.95 3.06 -3.71
C TRP A 123 -15.28 1.57 -3.89
N LEU A 124 -15.88 0.92 -2.90
CA LEU A 124 -16.36 -0.46 -2.99
C LEU A 124 -17.39 -0.66 -4.10
N PHE A 125 -18.31 0.29 -4.26
CA PHE A 125 -19.32 0.25 -5.32
C PHE A 125 -18.70 0.37 -6.72
N GLN A 126 -17.67 1.19 -6.88
CA GLN A 126 -17.00 1.43 -8.16
C GLN A 126 -16.12 0.26 -8.61
N PHE A 127 -15.42 -0.41 -7.68
CA PHE A 127 -14.38 -1.38 -8.03
C PHE A 127 -14.82 -2.86 -8.04
N ASP A 128 -16.09 -3.18 -7.77
CA ASP A 128 -16.54 -4.54 -7.40
C ASP A 128 -15.82 -5.06 -6.14
N VAL A 129 -16.56 -5.69 -5.24
CA VAL A 129 -15.99 -6.21 -3.99
C VAL A 129 -14.96 -7.30 -4.27
N GLY A 130 -15.13 -8.07 -5.34
CA GLY A 130 -14.20 -9.11 -5.78
C GLY A 130 -12.82 -8.58 -6.19
N TYR A 131 -12.63 -7.27 -6.36
CA TYR A 131 -11.32 -6.68 -6.62
C TYR A 131 -10.41 -6.72 -5.39
N PHE A 132 -10.95 -6.80 -4.17
CA PHE A 132 -10.14 -6.83 -2.94
C PHE A 132 -9.50 -8.18 -2.63
N ARG A 133 -9.91 -9.25 -3.32
CA ARG A 133 -9.25 -10.55 -3.25
C ARG A 133 -8.12 -10.70 -4.26
N GLU A 134 -7.92 -9.72 -5.13
CA GLU A 134 -6.89 -9.72 -6.15
C GLU A 134 -5.55 -9.37 -5.49
N PRO A 135 -4.61 -10.33 -5.32
CA PRO A 135 -3.33 -10.06 -4.65
C PRO A 135 -2.33 -9.36 -5.59
N TRP A 136 -2.84 -8.52 -6.49
CA TRP A 136 -2.03 -7.74 -7.41
C TRP A 136 -1.38 -6.57 -6.67
N ASN A 137 -0.10 -6.35 -6.96
CA ASN A 137 0.76 -5.41 -6.25
C ASN A 137 0.21 -3.97 -6.18
N PRO A 138 -0.41 -3.34 -7.20
CA PRO A 138 -1.01 -2.02 -7.05
C PRO A 138 -2.14 -2.00 -6.02
N ILE A 139 -3.00 -3.02 -6.02
CA ILE A 139 -4.17 -3.11 -5.13
C ILE A 139 -3.72 -3.32 -3.68
N VAL A 140 -2.78 -4.25 -3.47
CA VAL A 140 -2.19 -4.50 -2.14
C VAL A 140 -1.47 -3.24 -1.64
N ALA A 141 -0.72 -2.55 -2.50
CA ALA A 141 -0.06 -1.29 -2.16
C ALA A 141 -1.06 -0.19 -1.77
N MET A 142 -2.24 -0.09 -2.40
CA MET A 142 -3.27 0.86 -1.99
C MET A 142 -3.73 0.65 -0.55
N SER A 143 -3.84 -0.59 -0.09
CA SER A 143 -4.19 -0.89 1.30
C SER A 143 -3.09 -0.47 2.28
N TRP A 144 -1.82 -0.65 1.92
CA TRP A 144 -0.69 -0.14 2.70
C TRP A 144 -0.63 1.39 2.71
N VAL A 145 -0.91 2.06 1.57
CA VAL A 145 -1.04 3.52 1.50
C VAL A 145 -2.16 4.01 2.41
N LEU A 146 -3.29 3.31 2.46
CA LEU A 146 -4.41 3.65 3.34
C LEU A 146 -4.01 3.56 4.83
N LEU A 147 -3.24 2.54 5.21
CA LEU A 147 -2.68 2.42 6.57
C LEU A 147 -1.67 3.54 6.88
N ALA A 148 -0.79 3.86 5.93
CA ALA A 148 0.15 4.97 6.08
C ALA A 148 -0.58 6.31 6.23
N ALA A 149 -1.58 6.57 5.39
CA ALA A 149 -2.43 7.76 5.47
C ALA A 149 -3.20 7.82 6.80
N THR A 150 -3.69 6.68 7.29
CA THR A 150 -4.36 6.60 8.59
C THR A 150 -3.42 6.97 9.73
N ALA A 151 -2.18 6.47 9.71
CA ALA A 151 -1.16 6.84 10.70
C ALA A 151 -0.81 8.33 10.62
N PHE A 152 -0.74 8.89 9.41
CA PHE A 152 -0.56 10.34 9.20
C PHE A 152 -1.72 11.15 9.78
N ILE A 153 -2.98 10.78 9.51
CA ILE A 153 -4.17 11.44 10.07
C ILE A 153 -4.15 11.39 11.61
N ALA A 154 -3.81 10.24 12.18
CA ALA A 154 -3.70 10.09 13.63
C ALA A 154 -2.60 10.98 14.24
N LEU A 155 -1.49 11.18 13.53
CA LEU A 155 -0.41 12.09 13.93
C LEU A 155 -0.85 13.57 13.81
N ALA A 156 -1.50 13.93 12.70
CA ALA A 156 -1.94 15.29 12.40
C ALA A 156 -3.04 15.77 13.34
N SER A 157 -3.95 14.88 13.76
CA SER A 157 -5.01 15.14 14.75
C SER A 157 -4.50 15.20 16.20
N GLY A 158 -3.21 15.49 16.41
CA GLY A 158 -2.62 15.61 17.75
C GLY A 158 -2.36 14.28 18.47
N GLY A 159 -2.46 13.13 17.78
CA GLY A 159 -2.19 11.83 18.39
C GLY A 159 -0.73 11.63 18.80
N SER A 160 -0.43 10.50 19.45
CA SER A 160 0.93 10.18 19.90
C SER A 160 1.93 10.19 18.74
N LEU A 161 3.14 10.73 18.97
CA LEU A 161 4.25 10.66 18.00
C LEU A 161 4.61 9.22 17.59
N ARG A 162 4.19 8.20 18.35
CA ARG A 162 4.38 6.78 18.00
C ARG A 162 3.67 6.37 16.71
N TRP A 163 2.66 7.11 16.26
CA TRP A 163 2.04 6.90 14.94
C TRP A 163 3.03 7.05 13.79
N MET A 164 4.15 7.75 13.99
CA MET A 164 5.23 7.82 13.01
C MET A 164 5.85 6.45 12.71
N ILE A 165 5.84 5.50 13.65
CA ILE A 165 6.31 4.14 13.42
C ILE A 165 5.39 3.45 12.40
N ALA A 166 4.07 3.55 12.61
CA ALA A 166 3.07 3.00 11.71
C ALA A 166 3.11 3.67 10.32
N LEU A 167 3.33 4.98 10.26
CA LEU A 167 3.51 5.71 8.99
C LEU A 167 4.73 5.22 8.22
N VAL A 168 5.88 5.11 8.88
CA VAL A 168 7.12 4.61 8.25
C VAL A 168 6.96 3.15 7.82
N ALA A 169 6.37 2.31 8.66
CA ALA A 169 6.15 0.90 8.35
C ALA A 169 5.18 0.74 7.18
N GLY A 170 3.97 1.29 7.26
CA GLY A 170 2.97 1.22 6.20
C GLY A 170 3.44 1.86 4.90
N GLY A 171 4.13 3.00 4.97
CA GLY A 171 4.71 3.66 3.79
C GLY A 171 5.82 2.85 3.14
N SER A 172 6.68 2.20 3.93
CA SER A 172 7.72 1.30 3.42
C SER A 172 7.10 0.06 2.77
N MET A 173 6.12 -0.56 3.42
CA MET A 173 5.39 -1.70 2.86
C MET A 173 4.70 -1.32 1.54
N ALA A 174 4.10 -0.13 1.46
CA ALA A 174 3.48 0.38 0.24
C ALA A 174 4.50 0.56 -0.89
N ALA A 175 5.59 1.27 -0.64
CA ALA A 175 6.63 1.55 -1.64
C ALA A 175 7.36 0.27 -2.10
N GLN A 176 7.58 -0.68 -1.19
CA GLN A 176 8.15 -1.99 -1.52
C GLN A 176 7.17 -2.88 -2.28
N THR A 177 5.86 -2.77 -2.04
CA THR A 177 4.85 -3.52 -2.78
C THR A 177 4.66 -2.93 -4.19
N HIS A 178 4.60 -1.61 -4.31
CA HIS A 178 4.46 -0.93 -5.60
C HIS A 178 5.20 0.41 -5.62
N VAL A 179 6.10 0.59 -6.59
CA VAL A 179 6.95 1.80 -6.68
C VAL A 179 6.15 3.08 -6.90
N GLY A 180 5.01 2.99 -7.61
CA GLY A 180 4.08 4.11 -7.80
C GLY A 180 3.50 4.68 -6.49
N ALA A 181 3.61 3.97 -5.36
CA ALA A 181 3.25 4.50 -4.04
C ALA A 181 4.36 5.39 -3.42
N GLY A 182 5.59 5.34 -3.93
CA GLY A 182 6.73 6.08 -3.40
C GLY A 182 6.48 7.59 -3.27
N PRO A 183 6.01 8.28 -4.34
CA PRO A 183 5.79 9.73 -4.29
C PRO A 183 4.83 10.17 -3.17
N ILE A 184 3.67 9.49 -3.02
CA ILE A 184 2.70 9.86 -1.99
C ILE A 184 3.22 9.57 -0.57
N VAL A 185 3.99 8.50 -0.40
CA VAL A 185 4.64 8.16 0.87
C VAL A 185 5.68 9.21 1.25
N VAL A 186 6.52 9.66 0.31
CA VAL A 186 7.52 10.71 0.54
C VAL A 186 6.86 12.02 0.96
N VAL A 187 5.78 12.43 0.29
CA VAL A 187 5.01 13.62 0.67
C VAL A 187 4.45 13.49 2.08
N ALA A 188 3.84 12.35 2.42
CA ALA A 188 3.30 12.11 3.75
C ALA A 188 4.38 12.14 4.84
N LEU A 189 5.55 11.54 4.58
CA LEU A 189 6.70 11.56 5.49
C LEU A 189 7.28 12.98 5.67
N GLY A 190 7.38 13.77 4.60
CA GLY A 190 7.83 15.16 4.67
C GLY A 190 6.90 16.02 5.53
N CYS A 191 5.58 15.91 5.31
CA CYS A 191 4.58 16.57 6.14
C CYS A 191 4.65 16.10 7.61
N ALA A 192 4.80 14.79 7.84
CA ALA A 192 4.92 14.23 9.18
C ALA A 192 6.18 14.74 9.91
N ALA A 193 7.31 14.87 9.20
CA ALA A 193 8.54 15.41 9.77
C ALA A 193 8.35 16.84 10.29
N VAL A 194 7.64 17.69 9.53
CA VAL A 194 7.29 19.06 9.99
C VAL A 194 6.42 19.03 11.25
N LEU A 195 5.40 18.18 11.28
CA LEU A 195 4.50 18.03 12.44
C LEU A 195 5.27 17.53 13.68
N VAL A 196 6.12 16.53 13.51
CA VAL A 196 6.93 15.94 14.57
C VAL A 196 7.97 16.95 15.09
N TRP A 197 8.59 17.73 14.21
CA TRP A 197 9.53 18.78 14.59
C TRP A 197 8.91 19.91 15.42
N LYS A 198 7.67 20.30 15.09
CA LYS A 198 6.91 21.27 15.91
C LYS A 198 6.66 20.74 17.32
N ARG A 199 6.62 19.42 17.49
CA ARG A 199 6.35 18.71 18.74
C ARG A 199 7.62 18.17 19.41
N ARG A 200 8.80 18.70 19.06
CA ARG A 200 10.12 18.23 19.55
C ARG A 200 10.34 18.33 21.06
N THR A 201 9.54 19.15 21.75
CA THR A 201 9.58 19.30 23.20
C THR A 201 8.82 18.19 23.95
N GLU A 202 8.05 17.35 23.25
CA GLU A 202 7.35 16.22 23.87
C GLU A 202 8.34 15.17 24.38
N ARG A 203 8.06 14.62 25.58
CA ARG A 203 8.88 13.57 26.20
C ARG A 203 9.10 12.36 25.29
N THR A 204 8.14 12.02 24.45
CA THR A 204 8.21 10.86 23.53
C THR A 204 8.93 11.14 22.22
N PHE A 205 9.34 12.38 21.94
CA PHE A 205 9.93 12.76 20.66
C PHE A 205 11.11 11.87 20.27
N ARG A 206 12.14 11.81 21.13
CA ARG A 206 13.37 11.04 20.84
C ARG A 206 13.09 9.56 20.65
N SER A 207 12.26 8.95 21.51
CA SER A 207 11.91 7.53 21.38
C SER A 207 11.15 7.25 20.09
N SER A 208 10.20 8.11 19.71
CA SER A 208 9.42 7.92 18.48
C SER A 208 10.29 8.07 17.24
N VAL A 209 11.18 9.06 17.19
CA VAL A 209 12.15 9.24 16.09
C VAL A 209 13.07 8.04 15.96
N LEU A 210 13.67 7.59 17.06
CA LEU A 210 14.56 6.43 17.03
C LEU A 210 13.84 5.13 16.66
N SER A 211 12.64 4.89 17.19
CA SER A 211 11.85 3.71 16.83
C SER A 211 11.43 3.72 15.37
N SER A 212 11.03 4.88 14.83
CA SER A 212 10.69 5.01 13.41
C SER A 212 11.90 4.84 12.50
N ALA A 213 13.06 5.41 12.87
CA ALA A 213 14.30 5.19 12.15
C ALA A 213 14.71 3.71 12.18
N GLY A 214 14.61 3.06 13.34
CA GLY A 214 14.83 1.62 13.49
C GLY A 214 13.91 0.78 12.61
N ALA A 215 12.61 1.12 12.55
CA ALA A 215 11.66 0.45 11.67
C ALA A 215 12.02 0.62 10.19
N ALA A 216 12.44 1.82 9.76
CA ALA A 216 12.93 2.05 8.40
C ALA A 216 14.16 1.20 8.10
N VAL A 217 15.15 1.18 9.00
CA VAL A 217 16.38 0.38 8.84
C VAL A 217 16.05 -1.10 8.69
N VAL A 218 15.19 -1.65 9.54
CA VAL A 218 14.80 -3.06 9.48
C VAL A 218 14.08 -3.38 8.16
N LEU A 219 13.09 -2.57 7.77
CA LEU A 219 12.30 -2.83 6.57
C LEU A 219 13.10 -2.66 5.28
N TRP A 220 14.08 -1.77 5.25
CA TRP A 220 14.90 -1.49 4.07
C TRP A 220 16.25 -2.21 4.07
N ALA A 221 16.56 -3.01 5.09
CA ALA A 221 17.82 -3.74 5.18
C ALA A 221 18.07 -4.64 3.96
N LEU A 222 17.08 -5.44 3.55
CA LEU A 222 17.20 -6.33 2.38
C LEU A 222 17.27 -5.57 1.04
N PRO A 223 16.39 -4.58 0.77
CA PRO A 223 16.55 -3.70 -0.39
C PRO A 223 17.92 -3.03 -0.49
N ILE A 224 18.46 -2.53 0.64
CA ILE A 224 19.77 -1.86 0.70
C ILE A 224 20.89 -2.88 0.51
N TYR A 225 20.76 -4.08 1.06
CA TYR A 225 21.72 -5.15 0.85
C TYR A 225 21.82 -5.50 -0.64
N ASP A 226 20.70 -5.66 -1.33
CA ASP A 226 20.67 -5.90 -2.77
C ASP A 226 21.26 -4.72 -3.57
N LEU A 227 20.96 -3.48 -3.15
CA LEU A 227 21.55 -2.29 -3.76
C LEU A 227 23.09 -2.26 -3.69
N VAL A 228 23.68 -2.74 -2.60
CA VAL A 228 25.13 -2.63 -2.37
C VAL A 228 25.89 -3.87 -2.84
N PHE A 229 25.32 -5.06 -2.63
CA PHE A 229 26.01 -6.35 -2.81
C PHE A 229 25.31 -7.30 -3.77
N GLY A 230 24.04 -7.04 -4.12
CA GLY A 230 23.21 -7.92 -4.93
C GLY A 230 23.14 -7.51 -6.38
N GLU A 231 21.94 -7.64 -6.97
CA GLU A 231 21.70 -7.33 -8.38
C GLU A 231 21.54 -5.82 -8.63
N HIS A 232 21.64 -5.00 -7.58
CA HIS A 232 21.47 -3.55 -7.66
C HIS A 232 20.10 -3.13 -8.21
N ASN A 233 19.05 -3.86 -7.84
CA ASN A 233 17.71 -3.77 -8.39
C ASN A 233 17.12 -2.34 -8.38
N LEU A 234 17.39 -1.56 -7.33
CA LEU A 234 16.86 -0.19 -7.22
C LEU A 234 17.31 0.72 -8.36
N TRP A 235 18.49 0.52 -8.96
CA TRP A 235 18.92 1.34 -10.10
C TRP A 235 18.07 1.10 -11.34
N TYR A 236 17.69 -0.15 -11.60
CA TYR A 236 16.84 -0.50 -12.74
C TYR A 236 15.45 0.12 -12.65
N ILE A 237 14.90 0.30 -11.44
CA ILE A 237 13.61 0.97 -11.23
C ILE A 237 13.65 2.42 -11.75
N PHE A 238 14.77 3.12 -11.55
CA PHE A 238 14.92 4.50 -12.01
C PHE A 238 15.38 4.60 -13.48
N ALA A 239 15.95 3.54 -14.05
CA ALA A 239 16.37 3.50 -15.46
C ALA A 239 15.19 3.43 -16.46
N GLY A 240 14.03 2.94 -16.03
CA GLY A 240 12.83 2.82 -16.88
C GLY A 240 12.86 1.61 -17.83
N PRO A 241 11.86 1.47 -18.72
CA PRO A 241 11.71 0.31 -19.59
C PRO A 241 12.90 0.15 -20.53
N GLY A 242 13.59 -0.99 -20.43
CA GLY A 242 14.76 -1.32 -21.26
C GLY A 242 16.08 -1.43 -20.50
N GLY A 243 16.14 -1.09 -19.21
CA GLY A 243 17.14 -1.57 -18.23
C GLY A 243 18.65 -1.37 -18.51
N ASP A 244 19.07 -0.87 -19.67
CA ASP A 244 20.46 -0.95 -20.14
C ASP A 244 21.36 0.20 -19.67
N VAL A 245 20.93 1.00 -18.69
CA VAL A 245 21.76 2.09 -18.15
C VAL A 245 22.48 1.58 -16.90
N PRO A 246 23.76 1.17 -16.99
CA PRO A 246 24.50 0.75 -15.79
C PRO A 246 24.56 1.91 -14.79
N ALA A 247 24.46 1.59 -13.50
CA ALA A 247 24.36 2.57 -12.39
C ALA A 247 25.43 3.69 -12.42
N LYS A 248 26.59 3.42 -13.03
CA LYS A 248 27.69 4.39 -13.22
C LYS A 248 27.34 5.56 -14.16
N ASP A 249 26.35 5.40 -15.03
CA ASP A 249 25.94 6.38 -16.04
C ASP A 249 24.64 7.13 -15.62
N PHE A 250 24.17 6.90 -14.39
CA PHE A 250 22.92 7.46 -13.87
C PHE A 250 23.09 8.93 -13.42
N GLY A 251 23.03 9.86 -14.37
CA GLY A 251 23.05 11.30 -14.11
C GLY A 251 21.70 11.91 -13.69
N LEU A 252 21.67 13.23 -13.44
CA LEU A 252 20.47 13.98 -13.05
C LEU A 252 19.30 13.82 -14.06
N GLY A 253 19.62 13.74 -15.36
CA GLY A 253 18.63 13.50 -16.40
C GLY A 253 17.95 12.13 -16.29
N GLY A 254 18.72 11.08 -15.97
CA GLY A 254 18.20 9.73 -15.70
C GLY A 254 17.29 9.71 -14.47
N LEU A 255 17.69 10.41 -13.40
CA LEU A 255 16.86 10.54 -12.19
C LEU A 255 15.50 11.19 -12.49
N MET A 256 15.49 12.29 -13.24
CA MET A 256 14.24 12.97 -13.58
C MET A 256 13.33 12.11 -14.49
N ALA A 257 13.91 11.40 -15.46
CA ALA A 257 13.18 10.46 -16.29
C ALA A 257 12.58 9.31 -15.45
N GLY A 258 13.37 8.75 -14.53
CA GLY A 258 12.92 7.72 -13.59
C GLY A 258 11.79 8.20 -12.67
N LEU A 259 11.85 9.43 -12.17
CA LEU A 259 10.78 10.00 -11.36
C LEU A 259 9.49 10.19 -12.16
N VAL A 260 9.57 10.71 -13.40
CA VAL A 260 8.42 10.82 -14.30
C VAL A 260 7.83 9.46 -14.60
N HIS A 261 8.68 8.44 -14.83
CA HIS A 261 8.25 7.07 -15.02
C HIS A 261 7.52 6.54 -13.77
N ILE A 262 8.11 6.62 -12.57
CA ILE A 262 7.44 6.16 -11.34
C ILE A 262 6.08 6.85 -11.12
N LEU A 263 5.99 8.15 -11.44
CA LEU A 263 4.73 8.89 -11.36
C LEU A 263 3.69 8.41 -12.40
N SER A 264 4.13 7.96 -13.58
CA SER A 264 3.23 7.39 -14.58
C SER A 264 2.78 5.97 -14.24
N LEU A 265 3.51 5.26 -13.36
CA LEU A 265 3.11 3.99 -12.75
C LEU A 265 2.18 4.16 -11.53
N ALA A 266 1.53 5.31 -11.37
CA ALA A 266 0.57 5.47 -10.28
C ALA A 266 -0.52 4.38 -10.34
N PRO A 267 -0.96 3.80 -9.20
CA PRO A 267 -1.92 2.69 -9.21
C PRO A 267 -3.21 2.94 -10.02
N GLY A 268 -3.63 4.21 -10.18
CA GLY A 268 -4.82 4.58 -10.94
C GLY A 268 -4.64 4.66 -12.48
N THR A 269 -3.41 4.70 -13.00
CA THR A 269 -3.14 4.84 -14.44
C THR A 269 -2.85 3.50 -15.12
N GLN A 270 -2.48 2.47 -14.37
CA GLN A 270 -2.03 1.19 -14.92
C GLN A 270 -3.15 0.19 -15.24
N GLY A 271 -4.36 0.38 -14.70
CA GLY A 271 -5.53 -0.44 -15.03
C GLY A 271 -5.97 -0.34 -16.50
N LEU A 272 -5.39 0.59 -17.28
CA LEU A 272 -5.78 0.88 -18.66
C LEU A 272 -5.18 -0.07 -19.70
N HIS A 273 -4.07 -0.74 -19.38
CA HIS A 273 -3.29 -1.43 -20.40
C HIS A 273 -2.76 -2.81 -20.00
N PHE A 274 -2.86 -3.21 -18.72
CA PHE A 274 -1.95 -4.22 -18.21
C PHE A 274 -2.52 -5.17 -17.15
N GLY A 275 -2.79 -6.41 -17.59
CA GLY A 275 -3.04 -7.60 -16.78
C GLY A 275 -3.78 -8.67 -17.62
N PRO A 276 -3.33 -9.94 -17.70
CA PRO A 276 -3.98 -10.96 -18.53
C PRO A 276 -5.35 -11.43 -18.02
N ALA A 277 -5.80 -10.95 -16.85
CA ALA A 277 -7.08 -11.29 -16.24
C ALA A 277 -7.86 -10.09 -15.65
N SER A 278 -7.39 -8.85 -15.78
CA SER A 278 -8.21 -7.70 -15.38
C SER A 278 -9.33 -7.57 -16.40
N PRO A 279 -10.63 -7.64 -16.03
CA PRO A 279 -11.66 -7.15 -16.93
C PRO A 279 -11.26 -5.72 -17.25
N PHE A 280 -11.17 -5.42 -18.55
CA PHE A 280 -10.97 -4.06 -19.04
C PHE A 280 -11.96 -3.17 -18.28
N LEU A 281 -11.50 -2.36 -17.34
CA LEU A 281 -12.30 -1.24 -16.89
C LEU A 281 -12.29 -0.29 -18.09
N PRO A 282 -13.41 -0.10 -18.80
CA PRO A 282 -13.47 0.94 -19.80
C PRO A 282 -13.06 2.24 -19.13
N ASN A 283 -12.30 3.06 -19.87
CA ASN A 283 -11.82 4.37 -19.48
C ASN A 283 -13.03 5.28 -19.17
N GLU A 284 -13.59 5.15 -17.97
CA GLU A 284 -14.61 6.07 -17.47
C GLU A 284 -13.83 7.31 -16.99
N PRO A 285 -14.04 8.49 -17.61
CA PRO A 285 -13.38 9.71 -17.18
C PRO A 285 -13.66 9.95 -15.69
N VAL A 286 -12.70 10.56 -14.98
CA VAL A 286 -12.88 10.92 -13.56
C VAL A 286 -14.22 11.60 -13.40
N THR A 287 -15.16 10.92 -12.75
CA THR A 287 -16.53 11.41 -12.69
C THR A 287 -16.56 12.63 -11.77
N ILE A 288 -17.52 13.53 -11.99
CA ILE A 288 -17.76 14.68 -11.10
C ILE A 288 -17.88 14.23 -9.64
N VAL A 289 -18.41 13.02 -9.42
CA VAL A 289 -18.53 12.37 -8.11
C VAL A 289 -17.15 12.04 -7.52
N GLN A 290 -16.22 11.47 -8.30
CA GLN A 290 -14.85 11.18 -7.85
C GLN A 290 -14.06 12.47 -7.55
N ALA A 291 -14.23 13.51 -8.37
CA ALA A 291 -13.64 14.82 -8.13
C ALA A 291 -14.21 15.50 -6.87
N ALA A 292 -15.53 15.41 -6.65
CA ALA A 292 -16.18 15.92 -5.45
C ALA A 292 -15.74 15.18 -4.19
N ILE A 293 -15.59 13.86 -4.25
CA ILE A 293 -15.08 13.04 -3.14
C ILE A 293 -13.64 13.41 -2.79
N ALA A 294 -12.77 13.56 -3.79
CA ALA A 294 -11.39 14.00 -3.58
C ALA A 294 -11.34 15.41 -2.96
N ALA A 295 -12.15 16.34 -3.46
CA ALA A 295 -12.24 17.71 -2.93
C ALA A 295 -12.77 17.76 -1.49
N ILE A 296 -13.79 16.97 -1.16
CA ILE A 296 -14.33 16.86 0.20
C ILE A 296 -13.29 16.23 1.14
N GLY A 297 -12.61 15.17 0.70
CA GLY A 297 -11.54 14.53 1.46
C GLY A 297 -10.37 15.49 1.74
N LEU A 298 -9.96 16.27 0.73
CA LEU A 298 -8.91 17.28 0.87
C LEU A 298 -9.35 18.42 1.81
N GLY A 299 -10.60 18.89 1.68
CA GLY A 299 -11.16 19.94 2.51
C GLY A 299 -11.26 19.55 3.98
N LEU A 300 -11.70 18.32 4.26
CA LEU A 300 -11.72 17.77 5.62
C LEU A 300 -10.31 17.58 6.19
N GLY A 301 -9.35 17.16 5.37
CA GLY A 301 -7.94 17.07 5.76
C GLY A 301 -7.33 18.44 6.12
N ILE A 302 -7.62 19.48 5.33
CA ILE A 302 -7.16 20.84 5.60
C ILE A 302 -7.79 21.42 6.87
N LEU A 303 -9.08 21.16 7.11
CA LEU A 303 -9.78 21.59 8.31
C LEU A 303 -9.19 20.93 9.57
N ALA A 304 -8.87 19.64 9.50
CA ALA A 304 -8.25 18.91 10.61
C ALA A 304 -6.82 19.36 10.95
N ILE A 305 -6.11 19.99 10.00
CA ILE A 305 -4.77 20.56 10.23
C ILE A 305 -4.84 21.96 10.87
N ARG A 306 -5.98 22.66 10.72
CA ARG A 306 -6.16 24.03 11.22
C ARG A 306 -6.79 24.11 12.60
N SER A 307 -7.43 23.04 13.08
CA SER A 307 -7.97 22.89 14.43
C SER A 307 -6.94 22.29 15.38
#